data_AF-F9G7D8-F1
#
_entry.id   AF-F9G7D8-F1
#
_cell.length_a   1.000
_cell.length_b   1.000
_cell.length_c   1.000
_cell.angle_alpha   90.00
_cell.angle_beta   90.00
_cell.angle_gamma   90.00
#
_symmetry.space_group_name_H-M   'P 1'
#
loop_
_entity.id
_entity.type
_entity.pdbx_description
1 polymer ?
#
loop_
_entity_poly.entity_id
_entity_poly.type
_entity_poly.pdbx_seq_one_letter_code
_entity_poly.pdbx_strand_id
1 'polypeptide(L)'
;MPLQIPWSLPPGSSNSIQYINIIMHPHLHTKNALACEEVIAALEQCHSQGFMHKAVGSCNDAKEKVNECLKIERSKMQAENRNAARAKRDKIREQQRELGL
;
A
#
# COMPACT_ATOMS: atom_id res chain seq x y z
N MET A 1 12.04 -40.21 5.22
CA MET A 1 11.53 -39.34 6.28
C MET A 1 11.17 -37.98 5.70
N PRO A 2 9.90 -37.70 5.39
CA PRO A 2 9.40 -36.33 5.25
C PRO A 2 8.77 -35.87 6.58
N LEU A 3 9.26 -34.78 7.15
CA LEU A 3 8.68 -34.15 8.34
C LEU A 3 7.33 -33.51 7.97
N GLN A 4 6.25 -34.05 8.51
CA GLN A 4 4.95 -33.37 8.58
C GLN A 4 5.02 -32.40 9.77
N ILE A 5 4.88 -31.10 9.53
CA ILE A 5 4.64 -30.11 10.59
C ILE A 5 3.13 -29.79 10.60
N PRO A 6 2.41 -30.06 11.71
CA PRO A 6 0.96 -29.90 11.80
C PRO A 6 0.52 -28.44 11.93
N TRP A 7 -0.60 -28.12 11.31
CA TRP A 7 -1.30 -26.83 11.35
C TRP A 7 -1.83 -26.53 12.75
N SER A 8 -1.40 -25.41 13.37
CA SER A 8 -2.11 -24.71 14.46
C SER A 8 -1.45 -23.34 14.74
N LEU A 9 -2.05 -22.23 14.31
CA LEU A 9 -1.77 -20.88 14.86
C LEU A 9 -2.97 -20.43 15.71
N PRO A 10 -2.74 -19.79 16.88
CA PRO A 10 -3.77 -19.42 17.85
C PRO A 10 -4.59 -18.17 17.44
N PRO A 11 -5.84 -18.02 17.93
CA PRO A 11 -6.69 -16.88 17.62
C PRO A 11 -6.47 -15.70 18.61
N GLY A 12 -6.37 -14.50 18.03
CA GLY A 12 -6.83 -13.24 18.63
C GLY A 12 -6.09 -12.70 19.86
N SER A 13 -5.22 -11.70 19.65
CA SER A 13 -4.89 -10.70 20.68
C SER A 13 -5.12 -9.29 20.14
N SER A 14 -5.72 -8.48 21.00
CA SER A 14 -6.42 -7.23 20.73
C SER A 14 -5.50 -6.03 20.53
N ASN A 15 -5.62 -5.34 19.40
CA ASN A 15 -5.35 -3.91 19.26
C ASN A 15 -6.20 -3.35 18.11
N SER A 16 -7.21 -2.54 18.45
CA SER A 16 -8.25 -2.00 17.55
C SER A 16 -7.75 -0.94 16.54
N ILE A 17 -6.52 -1.05 16.05
CA ILE A 17 -5.97 -0.26 14.94
C ILE A 17 -5.31 -1.17 13.87
N GLN A 18 -5.20 -2.49 14.09
CA GLN A 18 -4.46 -3.39 13.18
C GLN A 18 -5.31 -4.30 12.27
N TYR A 19 -6.64 -4.21 12.30
CA TYR A 19 -7.51 -5.10 11.51
C TYR A 19 -8.26 -4.36 10.39
N ILE A 20 -7.51 -3.74 9.48
CA ILE A 20 -7.95 -3.77 8.08
C ILE A 20 -7.31 -5.04 7.52
N ASN A 21 -8.04 -6.15 7.63
CA ASN A 21 -7.66 -7.40 6.97
C ASN A 21 -7.89 -7.18 5.46
N ILE A 22 -6.96 -6.48 4.80
CA ILE A 22 -6.98 -6.28 3.34
C ILE A 22 -6.65 -7.64 2.72
N ILE A 23 -7.65 -8.51 2.60
CA ILE A 23 -7.62 -9.70 1.76
C ILE A 23 -7.64 -9.24 0.29
N MET A 24 -6.60 -8.53 -0.14
CA MET A 24 -6.31 -8.27 -1.56
C MET A 24 -4.87 -7.83 -1.87
N HIS A 25 -3.91 -7.81 -0.93
CA HIS A 25 -2.46 -8.04 -1.14
C HIS A 25 -1.69 -7.64 0.13
N PRO A 26 -0.79 -8.48 0.68
CA PRO A 26 -0.04 -8.18 1.90
C PRO A 26 0.90 -6.96 1.78
N HIS A 27 1.14 -6.47 0.57
CA HIS A 27 2.03 -5.33 0.33
C HIS A 27 1.33 -3.96 0.35
N LEU A 28 0.01 -3.93 0.57
CA LEU A 28 -0.77 -2.69 0.58
C LEU A 28 -0.75 -1.97 1.95
N HIS A 29 -0.06 -2.46 2.98
CA HIS A 29 0.10 -1.77 4.28
C HIS A 29 1.04 -0.53 4.22
N THR A 30 1.06 0.18 3.10
CA THR A 30 1.87 1.39 2.91
C THR A 30 1.01 2.63 3.12
N LYS A 31 1.64 3.77 3.44
CA LYS A 31 0.95 5.06 3.63
C LYS A 31 -0.01 5.42 2.48
N ASN A 32 0.30 4.99 1.26
CA ASN A 32 -0.52 5.25 0.07
C ASN A 32 -1.90 4.58 0.13
N ALA A 33 -2.02 3.42 0.79
CA ALA A 33 -3.29 2.71 0.85
C ALA A 33 -4.23 3.29 1.91
N LEU A 34 -3.69 3.91 2.97
CA LEU A 34 -4.49 4.62 3.98
C LEU A 34 -5.25 5.79 3.37
N ALA A 35 -4.63 6.52 2.44
CA ALA A 35 -5.28 7.62 1.72
C ALA A 35 -6.36 7.15 0.72
N CYS A 36 -6.41 5.85 0.41
CA CYS A 36 -7.34 5.25 -0.54
C CYS A 36 -8.34 4.29 0.13
N GLU A 37 -8.52 4.36 1.45
CA GLU A 37 -9.33 3.41 2.22
C GLU A 37 -10.77 3.30 1.69
N GLU A 38 -11.41 4.43 1.36
CA GLU A 38 -12.80 4.45 0.90
C GLU A 38 -12.99 3.70 -0.44
N VAL A 39 -12.09 3.90 -1.41
CA VAL A 39 -12.16 3.21 -2.70
C VAL A 39 -11.79 1.74 -2.59
N ILE A 40 -10.88 1.41 -1.65
CA ILE A 40 -10.52 0.02 -1.34
C ILE A 40 -11.71 -0.71 -0.68
N ALA A 41 -12.42 -0.05 0.23
CA ALA A 41 -13.62 -0.60 0.86
C ALA A 41 -14.72 -0.90 -0.17
N ALA A 42 -14.92 -0.03 -1.16
CA ALA A 42 -15.85 -0.27 -2.25
C ALA A 42 -15.46 -1.50 -3.10
N LEU A 43 -14.17 -1.70 -3.37
CA LEU A 43 -13.68 -2.89 -4.06
C LEU A 43 -13.87 -4.15 -3.20
N GLU A 44 -13.62 -4.07 -1.90
CA GLU A 44 -13.82 -5.19 -0.98
C GLU A 44 -15.28 -5.61 -0.90
N GLN A 45 -16.21 -4.65 -0.90
CA GLN A 45 -17.65 -4.92 -0.95
C GLN A 45 -18.08 -5.60 -2.27
N CYS A 46 -17.42 -5.30 -3.39
CA CYS A 46 -17.64 -6.04 -4.62
C CYS A 46 -17.07 -7.46 -4.52
N HIS A 47 -15.89 -7.59 -3.94
CA HIS A 47 -15.22 -8.86 -3.70
C HIS A 47 -15.96 -9.77 -2.70
N SER A 48 -16.71 -9.21 -1.74
CA SER A 48 -17.51 -9.99 -0.80
C SER A 48 -18.70 -10.71 -1.46
N GLN A 49 -19.04 -10.37 -2.71
CA GLN A 49 -20.09 -11.04 -3.49
C GLN A 49 -19.68 -12.46 -3.94
N GLY A 50 -18.40 -12.81 -3.82
CA GLY A 50 -17.90 -14.16 -4.04
C GLY A 50 -16.84 -14.24 -5.14
N PHE A 51 -16.16 -15.39 -5.19
CA PHE A 51 -15.02 -15.61 -6.08
C PHE A 51 -15.35 -15.42 -7.57
N MET A 52 -16.55 -15.83 -8.00
CA MET A 52 -16.96 -15.72 -9.40
C MET A 52 -17.01 -14.26 -9.87
N HIS A 53 -17.53 -13.33 -9.05
CA HIS A 53 -17.54 -11.90 -9.38
C HIS A 53 -16.12 -11.33 -9.55
N LYS A 54 -15.16 -11.81 -8.76
CA LYS A 54 -13.75 -11.44 -8.91
C LYS A 54 -13.15 -12.00 -10.20
N ALA A 55 -13.40 -13.29 -10.47
CA ALA A 55 -12.80 -14.02 -11.58
C ALA A 55 -13.29 -13.55 -12.95
N VAL A 56 -14.58 -13.20 -13.07
CA VAL A 56 -15.17 -12.74 -14.35
C VAL A 56 -14.97 -11.25 -14.61
N GLY A 57 -14.35 -10.51 -13.70
CA GLY A 57 -14.10 -9.07 -13.85
C GLY A 57 -15.29 -8.17 -13.54
N SER A 58 -16.31 -8.68 -12.81
CA SER A 58 -17.49 -7.90 -12.41
C SER A 58 -17.16 -6.70 -11.51
N CYS A 59 -15.96 -6.67 -10.92
CA CYS A 59 -15.49 -5.62 -10.01
C CYS A 59 -14.47 -4.65 -10.65
N ASN A 60 -14.33 -4.64 -11.98
CA ASN A 60 -13.29 -3.85 -12.65
C ASN A 60 -13.45 -2.34 -12.42
N ASP A 61 -14.67 -1.80 -12.42
CA ASP A 61 -14.90 -0.36 -12.19
C ASP A 61 -14.39 0.09 -10.81
N ALA A 62 -14.65 -0.70 -9.77
CA ALA A 62 -14.14 -0.43 -8.43
C ALA A 62 -12.60 -0.57 -8.38
N LYS A 63 -12.05 -1.56 -9.08
CA LYS A 63 -10.60 -1.78 -9.19
C LYS A 63 -9.90 -0.62 -9.90
N GLU A 64 -10.51 -0.05 -10.93
CA GLU A 64 -9.98 1.11 -11.65
C GLU A 64 -9.86 2.33 -10.74
N LYS A 65 -10.89 2.59 -9.92
CA LYS A 65 -10.86 3.67 -8.90
C LYS A 65 -9.73 3.50 -7.89
N VAL A 66 -9.50 2.26 -7.42
CA VAL A 66 -8.38 1.95 -6.52
C VAL A 66 -7.04 2.21 -7.23
N ASN A 67 -6.89 1.76 -8.47
CA ASN A 67 -5.68 1.97 -9.25
C ASN A 67 -5.38 3.46 -9.48
N GLU A 68 -6.40 4.25 -9.79
CA GLU A 68 -6.27 5.70 -9.97
C GLU A 68 -5.82 6.39 -8.68
N CYS A 69 -6.49 6.09 -7.56
CA CYS A 69 -6.13 6.64 -6.26
C CYS A 69 -4.68 6.32 -5.89
N LEU A 70 -4.29 5.05 -5.98
CA LEU A 70 -2.91 4.63 -5.66
C LEU A 70 -1.87 5.23 -6.61
N LYS A 71 -2.24 5.48 -7.87
CA LYS A 71 -1.36 6.15 -8.83
C LYS A 71 -1.11 7.60 -8.42
N ILE A 72 -2.16 8.33 -8.03
CA ILE A 72 -2.06 9.71 -7.57
C ILE A 72 -1.18 9.80 -6.32
N GLU A 73 -1.44 8.97 -5.32
CA GLU A 73 -0.67 8.97 -4.07
C GLU A 73 0.80 8.62 -4.31
N ARG A 74 1.06 7.61 -5.15
CA ARG A 74 2.43 7.28 -5.56
C ARG A 74 3.11 8.48 -6.23
N SER A 75 2.43 9.19 -7.11
CA SER A 75 2.99 10.37 -7.78
C SER A 75 3.29 11.52 -6.81
N LYS A 76 2.42 11.78 -5.82
CA LYS A 76 2.65 12.77 -4.76
C LYS A 76 3.90 12.44 -3.95
N MET A 77 3.97 11.22 -3.41
CA MET A 77 5.12 10.76 -2.62
C MET A 77 6.42 10.80 -3.43
N GLN A 78 6.38 10.43 -4.71
CA GLN A 78 7.55 10.53 -5.58
C GLN A 78 7.98 11.98 -5.79
N ALA A 79 7.06 12.93 -5.90
CA ALA A 79 7.39 14.35 -6.02
C ALA A 79 8.06 14.87 -4.74
N GLU A 80 7.50 14.55 -3.57
CA GLU A 80 8.08 14.91 -2.27
C GLU A 80 9.48 14.33 -2.09
N ASN A 81 9.67 13.04 -2.38
CA ASN A 81 10.96 12.38 -2.30
C ASN A 81 11.99 13.00 -3.25
N ARG A 82 11.58 13.37 -4.47
CA ARG A 82 12.46 14.08 -5.41
C ARG A 82 12.86 15.46 -4.87
N ASN A 83 11.92 16.20 -4.30
CA ASN A 83 12.18 17.53 -3.74
C ASN A 83 13.12 17.44 -2.52
N ALA A 84 12.87 16.50 -1.62
CA ALA A 84 13.73 16.24 -0.47
C ALA A 84 15.14 15.82 -0.90
N ALA A 85 15.26 14.97 -1.92
CA ALA A 85 16.55 14.56 -2.48
C ALA A 85 17.31 15.74 -3.11
N ARG A 86 16.63 16.63 -3.85
CA ARG A 86 17.23 17.85 -4.40
C ARG A 86 17.72 18.76 -3.28
N ALA A 87 16.87 19.07 -2.30
CA ALA A 87 17.23 19.90 -1.16
C ALA A 87 18.45 19.33 -0.40
N LYS A 88 18.52 18.00 -0.22
CA LYS A 88 19.69 17.35 0.39
C LYS A 88 20.95 17.51 -0.46
N ARG A 89 20.85 17.33 -1.79
CA ARG A 89 21.98 17.52 -2.72
C ARG A 89 22.47 18.96 -2.73
N ASP A 90 21.57 19.93 -2.71
CA ASP A 90 21.93 21.34 -2.73
C ASP A 90 22.62 21.75 -1.43
N LYS A 91 22.14 21.25 -0.27
CA LYS A 91 22.83 21.42 1.03
C LYS A 91 24.23 20.84 1.01
N ILE A 92 24.41 19.62 0.49
CA ILE A 92 25.73 18.98 0.40
C ILE A 92 26.65 19.80 -0.52
N ARG A 93 26.15 20.26 -1.67
CA ARG A 93 26.92 21.08 -2.60
C ARG A 93 27.37 22.39 -1.96
N GLU A 94 26.49 23.02 -1.18
CA GLU A 94 26.82 24.26 -0.48
C GLU A 94 27.90 24.03 0.58
N GLN A 95 27.75 22.98 1.40
CA GLN A 95 28.76 22.59 2.38
C GLN A 95 30.11 22.26 1.75
N GLN A 96 30.13 21.59 0.58
CA GLN A 96 31.36 21.32 -0.16
C GLN A 96 32.03 22.61 -0.61
N ARG A 97 31.24 23.57 -1.12
CA ARG A 97 31.73 24.90 -1.50
C ARG A 97 32.33 25.66 -0.32
N GLU A 98 31.68 25.65 0.83
CA GLU A 98 32.17 26.28 2.06
C GLU A 98 33.50 25.68 2.54
N LEU A 99 33.68 24.37 2.36
CA LEU A 99 34.92 23.66 2.70
C LEU A 99 36.01 23.76 1.61
N GLY A 100 35.74 24.46 0.51
CA GLY A 100 36.70 24.67 -0.58
C GLY A 100 36.98 23.43 -1.42
N LEU A 101 36.06 22.44 -1.42
CA LEU A 101 36.14 21.21 -2.20
C LEU A 101 35.44 21.32 -3.56
#